data_AF-A0A353VAA5-F1
#
_entry.id   AF-A0A353VAA5-F1
#
_cell.length_a   1.000
_cell.length_b   1.000
_cell.length_c   1.000
_cell.angle_alpha   90.00
_cell.angle_beta   90.00
_cell.angle_gamma   90.00
#
_symmetry.space_group_name_H-M   'P 1'
#
loop_
_entity.id
_entity.type
_entity.pdbx_description
1 polymer ?
#
loop_
_entity_poly.entity_id
_entity_poly.type
_entity_poly.pdbx_seq_one_letter_code
_entity_poly.pdbx_strand_id
1 'polypeptide(L)'
;MRSSPGSATTSSWRPPPADAGAARVGRDGALRLALERRGPGTVLARCGSTLPLQVLVPLALDDPAAVVSVLNPTGGVLGGDRLSIDVEAGPEAHAVLTTPSATRVYRAPAAPA
;
A
#
# COMPACT_ATOMS: atom_id res chain seq x y z
N MET A 1 22.14 5.35 32.43
CA MET A 1 21.67 5.70 31.07
C MET A 1 20.30 5.08 30.86
N ARG A 2 19.26 5.89 30.73
CA ARG A 2 17.88 5.43 30.52
C ARG A 2 17.64 5.32 29.01
N SER A 3 17.28 4.14 28.53
CA SER A 3 16.81 3.91 27.17
C SER A 3 15.32 4.25 27.10
N SER A 4 14.94 5.19 26.24
CA SER A 4 13.54 5.50 25.92
C SER A 4 12.91 4.33 25.13
N PRO A 5 11.64 3.96 25.38
CA PRO A 5 10.93 3.03 24.51
C PRO A 5 10.57 3.74 23.20
N GLY A 6 10.95 3.12 22.08
CA GLY A 6 10.63 3.61 20.74
C GLY A 6 9.12 3.70 20.53
N SER A 7 8.66 4.89 20.17
CA SER A 7 7.27 5.15 19.79
C SER A 7 6.94 4.39 18.51
N ALA A 8 6.28 3.24 18.65
CA ALA A 8 5.62 2.58 17.52
C ALA A 8 4.43 3.45 17.09
N THR A 9 4.67 4.33 16.11
CA THR A 9 3.60 5.09 15.47
C THR A 9 2.79 4.14 14.58
N THR A 10 1.86 3.41 15.18
CA THR A 10 0.79 2.74 14.42
C THR A 10 -0.14 3.81 13.89
N SER A 11 0.15 4.29 12.68
CA SER A 11 -0.79 5.10 11.91
C SER A 11 -2.03 4.23 11.64
N SER A 12 -3.10 4.45 12.40
CA SER A 12 -4.40 3.83 12.12
C SER A 12 -5.11 4.67 11.05
N TRP A 13 -4.67 4.51 9.80
CA TRP A 13 -5.45 5.02 8.68
C TRP A 13 -6.80 4.30 8.66
N ARG A 14 -7.86 5.02 9.00
CA ARG A 14 -9.24 4.57 8.80
C ARG A 14 -9.70 5.06 7.44
N PRO A 15 -10.16 4.19 6.54
CA PRO A 15 -10.79 4.66 5.32
C PRO A 15 -12.02 5.50 5.71
N PRO A 16 -12.31 6.61 5.01
CA PRO A 16 -13.52 7.37 5.25
C PRO A 16 -14.73 6.44 5.15
N PRO A 17 -15.79 6.61 5.96
CA PRO A 17 -17.01 5.83 5.82
C PRO A 17 -17.47 5.86 4.36
N ALA A 18 -17.96 4.73 3.85
CA ALA A 18 -18.52 4.70 2.50
C ALA A 18 -19.74 5.62 2.47
N ASP A 19 -19.79 6.57 1.54
CA ASP A 19 -20.95 7.44 1.38
C ASP A 19 -22.14 6.58 0.96
N ALA A 20 -23.04 6.32 1.91
CA ALA A 20 -24.28 5.59 1.69
C ALA A 20 -25.27 6.53 0.97
N GLY A 21 -25.17 6.65 -0.35
CA GLY A 21 -26.03 7.57 -1.10
C GLY A 21 -26.27 7.30 -2.58
N ALA A 22 -25.37 6.65 -3.31
CA ALA A 22 -25.59 6.29 -4.71
C ALA A 22 -24.76 5.05 -5.09
N ALA A 23 -25.23 4.28 -6.07
CA ALA A 23 -24.44 3.16 -6.62
C ALA A 23 -23.15 3.72 -7.25
N ARG A 24 -22.05 3.64 -6.50
CA ARG A 24 -20.73 4.10 -6.93
C ARG A 24 -20.24 3.20 -8.05
N VAL A 25 -20.02 3.77 -9.23
CA VAL A 25 -19.32 3.09 -10.33
C VAL A 25 -17.82 3.29 -10.12
N GLY A 26 -17.11 2.23 -9.73
CA GLY A 26 -15.66 2.23 -9.55
C GLY A 26 -15.19 0.98 -8.82
N ARG A 27 -13.89 0.73 -8.78
CA ARG A 27 -13.28 -0.44 -8.12
C ARG A 27 -12.78 -0.09 -6.72
N ASP A 28 -13.02 -1.01 -5.79
CA ASP A 28 -12.38 -1.00 -4.48
C ASP A 28 -11.17 -1.95 -4.50
N GLY A 29 -9.99 -1.40 -4.29
CA GLY A 29 -8.74 -2.14 -4.19
C GLY A 29 -8.06 -1.90 -2.85
N ALA A 30 -7.47 -2.95 -2.30
CA ALA A 30 -6.74 -2.88 -1.05
C ALA A 30 -5.44 -3.65 -1.14
N LEU A 31 -4.38 -3.12 -0.54
CA LEU A 31 -3.12 -3.80 -0.38
C LEU A 31 -2.66 -3.64 1.07
N ARG A 32 -2.32 -4.75 1.73
CA ARG A 32 -1.80 -4.77 3.09
C ARG A 32 -0.48 -5.51 3.10
N LEU A 33 0.58 -4.82 3.49
CA LEU A 33 1.94 -5.34 3.49
C LEU A 33 2.49 -5.33 4.92
N ALA A 34 3.12 -6.42 5.35
CA ALA A 34 3.90 -6.45 6.57
C ALA A 34 5.35 -6.87 6.26
N LEU A 35 6.28 -5.99 6.61
CA LEU A 35 7.71 -6.15 6.40
C LEU A 35 8.40 -6.47 7.72
N GLU A 36 9.24 -7.50 7.72
CA GLU A 36 9.95 -7.96 8.91
C GLU A 36 11.43 -8.14 8.62
N ARG A 37 12.29 -7.73 9.56
CA ARG A 37 13.71 -8.09 9.55
C ARG A 37 13.85 -9.58 9.85
N ARG A 38 14.47 -10.33 8.96
CA ARG A 38 14.81 -11.76 9.15
C ARG A 38 16.27 -11.99 8.80
N GLY A 39 17.08 -12.27 9.83
CA GLY A 39 18.52 -12.43 9.68
C GLY A 39 19.16 -11.17 9.08
N PRO A 40 19.93 -11.27 7.99
CA PRO A 40 20.66 -10.12 7.44
C PRO A 40 19.75 -9.10 6.74
N GLY A 41 18.54 -9.46 6.30
CA GLY A 41 17.71 -8.59 5.45
C GLY A 41 16.23 -8.53 5.83
N THR A 42 15.50 -7.68 5.13
CA THR A 42 14.05 -7.48 5.28
C THR A 42 13.30 -8.37 4.31
N VAL A 43 12.16 -8.93 4.74
CA VAL A 43 11.27 -9.73 3.89
C VAL A 43 9.84 -9.20 3.95
N LEU A 44 9.06 -9.45 2.89
CA LEU A 44 7.61 -9.30 2.91
C LEU A 44 6.99 -10.51 3.62
N ALA A 45 6.76 -10.38 4.93
CA ALA A 45 6.27 -11.45 5.78
C ALA A 45 4.77 -11.74 5.60
N ARG A 46 3.97 -10.70 5.28
CA ARG A 46 2.55 -10.85 4.92
C ARG A 46 2.20 -9.94 3.76
N CYS A 47 1.36 -10.45 2.87
CA CYS A 47 0.77 -9.70 1.77
C CYS A 47 -0.70 -10.09 1.61
N GLY A 48 -1.60 -9.15 1.84
CA GLY A 48 -3.01 -9.28 1.51
C GLY A 48 -3.38 -8.33 0.38
N SER A 49 -4.06 -8.80 -0.65
CA SER A 49 -4.44 -7.97 -1.80
C SER A 49 -5.90 -8.17 -2.19
N THR A 50 -6.50 -7.09 -2.68
CA THR A 50 -7.79 -7.06 -3.36
C THR A 50 -7.58 -6.25 -4.64
N LEU A 51 -8.03 -6.82 -5.76
CA LEU A 51 -7.88 -6.20 -7.07
C LEU A 51 -8.47 -4.78 -7.07
N PRO A 52 -7.87 -3.82 -7.78
CA PRO A 52 -6.77 -4.03 -8.73
C PRO A 52 -5.36 -3.96 -8.13
N LEU A 53 -5.18 -3.75 -6.83
CA LEU A 53 -3.84 -3.61 -6.26
C LEU A 53 -3.14 -4.97 -6.11
N GLN A 54 -1.88 -5.03 -6.51
CA GLN A 54 -1.02 -6.22 -6.45
C GLN A 54 0.43 -5.83 -6.13
N VAL A 55 1.26 -6.82 -5.79
CA VAL A 55 2.72 -6.66 -5.71
C VAL A 55 3.42 -7.68 -6.59
N LEU A 56 4.57 -7.30 -7.12
CA LEU A 56 5.53 -8.27 -7.66
C LEU A 56 6.26 -8.96 -6.52
N VAL A 57 6.86 -10.11 -6.83
CA VAL A 57 7.80 -10.79 -5.92
C VAL A 57 8.87 -9.78 -5.50
N PRO A 58 9.07 -9.56 -4.18
CA PRO A 58 10.07 -8.61 -3.72
C PRO A 58 11.47 -8.98 -4.19
N LEU A 59 12.22 -7.98 -4.65
CA LEU A 59 13.62 -8.13 -5.00
C LEU A 59 14.47 -7.91 -3.75
N ALA A 60 15.33 -8.88 -3.44
CA ALA A 60 16.41 -8.71 -2.48
C ALA A 60 17.60 -8.02 -3.15
N LEU A 61 18.18 -7.03 -2.49
CA LEU A 61 19.41 -6.37 -2.91
C LEU A 61 20.59 -6.85 -2.04
N ASP A 62 21.80 -6.40 -2.36
CA ASP A 62 22.98 -6.57 -1.49
C ASP A 62 22.91 -5.69 -0.21
N ASP A 63 21.82 -4.94 -0.05
CA ASP A 63 21.45 -4.13 1.12
C ASP A 63 20.39 -4.87 1.97
N PRO A 64 20.32 -4.64 3.30
CA PRO A 64 19.25 -5.18 4.16
C PRO A 64 17.82 -4.81 3.73
N ALA A 65 17.62 -3.90 2.79
CA ALA A 65 16.32 -3.47 2.30
C ALA A 65 15.67 -4.43 1.30
N ALA A 66 14.34 -4.61 1.43
CA ALA A 66 13.52 -5.25 0.40
C ALA A 66 12.99 -4.22 -0.61
N VAL A 67 13.00 -4.53 -1.89
CA VAL A 67 12.32 -3.70 -2.92
C VAL A 67 11.00 -4.33 -3.30
N VAL A 68 9.90 -3.61 -3.06
CA VAL A 68 8.53 -4.06 -3.35
C VAL A 68 7.91 -3.17 -4.41
N SER A 69 7.61 -3.75 -5.57
CA SER A 69 6.91 -3.07 -6.66
C SER A 69 5.41 -3.26 -6.52
N VAL A 70 4.69 -2.18 -6.23
CA VAL A 70 3.23 -2.11 -6.18
C VAL A 70 2.68 -1.87 -7.59
N LEU A 71 1.61 -2.57 -7.92
CA LEU A 71 0.98 -2.55 -9.23
C LEU A 71 -0.50 -2.20 -9.12
N ASN A 72 -0.95 -1.43 -10.10
CA ASN A 72 -2.34 -1.36 -10.51
C ASN A 72 -2.38 -1.68 -12.02
N PRO A 73 -2.70 -2.92 -12.44
CA PRO A 73 -2.66 -3.33 -13.84
C PRO A 73 -3.83 -2.79 -14.67
N THR A 74 -4.69 -1.94 -14.09
CA THR A 74 -5.68 -1.19 -14.85
C THR A 74 -5.02 -0.06 -15.65
N GLY A 75 -5.78 0.58 -16.55
CA GLY A 75 -5.28 1.74 -17.31
C GLY A 75 -5.00 2.98 -16.46
N GLY A 76 -5.39 2.99 -15.18
CA GLY A 76 -5.25 4.11 -14.25
C GLY A 76 -6.41 4.14 -13.25
N VAL A 77 -6.48 5.21 -12.47
CA VAL A 77 -7.54 5.45 -11.48
C VAL A 77 -8.65 6.27 -12.14
N LEU A 78 -9.87 5.74 -12.09
CA LEU A 78 -11.07 6.38 -12.63
C LEU A 78 -11.89 7.05 -11.53
N GLY A 79 -12.84 7.91 -11.93
CA GLY A 79 -13.80 8.49 -11.01
C GLY A 79 -14.59 7.41 -10.28
N GLY A 80 -14.64 7.49 -8.96
CA GLY A 80 -15.31 6.51 -8.11
C GLY A 80 -14.44 5.33 -7.67
N ASP A 81 -13.21 5.15 -8.18
CA ASP A 81 -12.29 4.13 -7.64
C ASP A 81 -11.83 4.51 -6.22
N ARG A 82 -11.68 3.50 -5.35
CA ARG A 82 -11.09 3.66 -4.01
C ARG A 82 -9.99 2.62 -3.83
N LEU A 83 -8.75 3.09 -3.80
CA LEU A 83 -7.58 2.25 -3.63
C LEU A 83 -6.92 2.57 -2.28
N SER A 84 -6.58 1.55 -1.51
CA SER A 84 -5.95 1.67 -0.18
C SER A 84 -4.69 0.82 -0.12
N ILE A 85 -3.61 1.37 0.42
CA ILE A 85 -2.35 0.66 0.63
C ILE A 85 -1.93 0.90 2.08
N ASP A 86 -1.98 -0.16 2.89
CA ASP A 86 -1.53 -0.17 4.28
C ASP A 86 -0.19 -0.91 4.36
N VAL A 87 0.79 -0.31 5.04
CA VAL A 87 2.15 -0.86 5.15
C VAL A 87 2.59 -0.83 6.61
N GLU A 88 2.93 -2.01 7.13
CA GLU A 88 3.54 -2.19 8.44
C GLU A 88 5.02 -2.51 8.25
N ALA A 89 5.91 -1.66 8.78
CA ALA A 89 7.33 -1.93 8.87
C ALA A 89 7.67 -2.34 10.31
N GLY A 90 8.13 -3.57 10.49
CA GLY A 90 8.60 -4.07 11.79
C GLY A 90 9.91 -3.41 12.23
N PRO A 91 10.36 -3.67 13.48
CA PRO A 91 11.62 -3.15 13.99
C PRO A 91 12.80 -3.48 13.08
N GLU A 92 13.67 -2.49 12.82
CA GLU A 92 14.87 -2.63 11.98
C GLU A 92 14.62 -3.14 10.55
N ALA A 93 13.36 -3.11 10.07
CA ALA A 93 12.99 -3.43 8.71
C ALA A 93 13.23 -2.22 7.80
N HIS A 94 13.89 -2.46 6.67
CA HIS A 94 14.13 -1.46 5.64
C HIS A 94 13.46 -1.92 4.35
N ALA A 95 12.75 -1.03 3.67
CA ALA A 95 12.17 -1.35 2.38
C ALA A 95 12.00 -0.12 1.50
N VAL A 96 12.05 -0.37 0.20
CA VAL A 96 11.69 0.59 -0.84
C VAL A 96 10.40 0.09 -1.47
N LEU A 97 9.34 0.88 -1.36
CA LEU A 97 8.11 0.67 -2.10
C LEU A 97 8.13 1.56 -3.33
N THR A 98 7.88 0.96 -4.49
CA THR A 98 7.89 1.67 -5.77
C THR A 98 6.75 1.20 -6.67
N THR A 99 6.51 1.94 -7.74
CA THR A 99 5.62 1.54 -8.84
C THR A 99 6.44 1.55 -10.13
N PRO A 100 6.26 0.57 -11.04
CA PRO A 100 7.06 0.50 -12.27
C PRO A 100 6.79 1.68 -13.22
N SER A 101 5.71 2.44 -12.99
CA SER A 101 5.32 3.60 -13.79
C SER A 101 4.44 4.54 -12.97
N ALA A 102 4.30 5.78 -13.45
CA ALA A 102 3.37 6.73 -12.87
C ALA A 102 1.91 6.25 -13.05
N THR A 103 1.10 6.40 -12.00
CA THR A 103 -0.34 6.11 -12.06
C THR A 103 -1.06 7.23 -12.81
N ARG A 104 -1.78 6.89 -13.89
CA ARG A 104 -2.65 7.85 -14.57
C ARG A 104 -3.93 8.05 -13.76
N VAL A 105 -4.24 9.29 -13.41
CA VAL A 105 -5.51 9.65 -12.76
C VAL A 105 -6.37 10.36 -13.80
N TYR A 106 -7.53 9.78 -14.11
CA TYR A 106 -8.45 10.33 -15.10
C TYR A 106 -9.40 11.34 -14.46
N ARG A 107 -9.83 12.32 -15.26
CA ARG A 107 -10.84 13.30 -14.84
C ARG A 107 -12.13 12.57 -14.49
N ALA A 108 -12.63 12.76 -13.27
CA ALA A 108 -13.96 12.31 -12.88
C ALA A 108 -15.02 13.32 -13.36
N PRO A 109 -16.19 12.86 -13.84
CA PRO A 109 -17.34 13.75 -14.04
C PRO A 109 -17.74 14.37 -12.70
N ALA A 110 -18.31 15.57 -12.74
CA ALA A 110 -18.88 16.19 -11.54
C ALA A 110 -19.94 15.24 -10.94
N ALA A 111 -20.04 15.22 -9.61
CA ALA A 111 -21.11 14.50 -8.94
C ALA A 111 -22.45 14.97 -9.53
N PRO A 112 -23.39 14.06 -9.85
CA PRO A 112 -24.72 14.45 -10.31
C PRO A 112 -25.34 15.37 -9.25
N ALA A 113 -25.89 16.50 -9.72
CA ALA A 113 -26.59 17.48 -8.90
C ALA A 113 -27.85 16.90 -8.26
#